data_AF-A0A0F8B2J7-F1
#
_entry.id   AF-A0A0F8B2J7-F1
#
_cell.length_a   1.000
_cell.length_b   1.000
_cell.length_c   1.000
_cell.angle_alpha   90.00
_cell.angle_beta   90.00
_cell.angle_gamma   90.00
#
_symmetry.space_group_name_H-M   'P 1'
#
loop_
_entity.id
_entity.type
_entity.pdbx_description
1 polymer ?
#
loop_
_entity_poly.entity_id
_entity_poly.type
_entity_poly.pdbx_seq_one_letter_code
_entity_poly.pdbx_strand_id
1 'polypeptide(L)'
;MVLLRKFTLLNVAALAITGAVAHSSKRPQLGKNAKQLLDQSMDWMDDFYDEKAGYLYDFSAAVALRHETRSSAWYAFGLLARNHGSDVKNAEKIITNIIGGQFKDPKDQWYGDYQQEPEEPELGSPAYPPTMYGSWDPNWRGFIGTTFIMMMEEFPHLLSNGTQDLILESLHNATKGDEYRVGGVDDDNLYASYSNPSIMRAFASGWTGRRLGEANMTTGGEQYAKEIIDLFNRNNTLSEFNSGTYTGVSLYGLLLWSKYLPDDSIMRQNGPRMLLETWKAVSQLWHPGMKNMAGPWDRSYGFDMNRYVSLMSLWFWIFLGKENSSLIEKPYVMSHMADYAYAPLFAVLGAYHKSLLPAELIKGLSTFSGEHTFTASTYYPPYDYYPRNITTWLSENITIGAEAFNENVVGGPARSQTSFNPAVVQWKNGEEIMFISLYSTEKSMLVDVAPNKLKLTYPNGTADSIFSFIVASSPDKVTYSGWEDVPGITVTAKGNVNLTHSLDFAGTYGGANKPIRDFEFWNFTYSMPQSFVGTPYIELSLIEN
;
A
#
# COMPACT_ATOMS: atom_id res chain seq x y z
N MET A 1 71.93 -61.98 17.27
CA MET A 1 70.77 -61.43 16.54
C MET A 1 70.04 -60.49 17.51
N VAL A 2 70.17 -59.17 17.30
CA VAL A 2 69.33 -58.04 17.82
C VAL A 2 69.19 -57.94 19.36
N LEU A 3 69.91 -57.11 20.15
CA LEU A 3 70.05 -55.63 20.25
C LEU A 3 68.71 -54.83 20.28
N LEU A 4 68.20 -54.47 21.46
CA LEU A 4 68.38 -53.17 22.19
C LEU A 4 67.52 -52.00 21.64
N ARG A 5 66.55 -51.50 22.43
CA ARG A 5 66.55 -50.15 23.06
C ARG A 5 65.18 -49.68 23.57
N LYS A 6 65.23 -49.08 24.76
CA LYS A 6 64.22 -48.20 25.38
C LYS A 6 64.01 -46.94 24.53
N PHE A 7 62.78 -46.42 24.48
CA PHE A 7 62.52 -45.03 24.09
C PHE A 7 61.46 -44.36 24.99
N THR A 8 61.98 -43.33 25.67
CA THR A 8 61.48 -42.03 26.12
C THR A 8 60.07 -41.59 25.71
N LEU A 9 59.30 -41.12 26.69
CA LEU A 9 58.09 -40.29 26.53
C LEU A 9 58.46 -38.87 26.05
N LEU A 10 57.81 -38.40 24.98
CA LEU A 10 57.78 -36.99 24.59
C LEU A 10 56.35 -36.46 24.67
N ASN A 11 56.19 -35.35 25.40
CA ASN A 11 54.99 -34.52 25.42
C ASN A 11 54.77 -33.88 24.04
N VAL A 12 53.54 -33.98 23.52
CA VAL A 12 53.07 -33.15 22.40
C VAL A 12 51.90 -32.31 22.91
N ALA A 13 52.14 -31.01 23.01
CA ALA A 13 51.10 -30.01 23.22
C ALA A 13 50.31 -29.86 21.91
N ALA A 14 49.00 -30.11 21.96
CA ALA A 14 48.10 -29.83 20.85
C ALA A 14 47.72 -28.34 20.87
N LEU A 15 48.26 -27.56 19.93
CA LEU A 15 47.73 -26.25 19.58
C LEU A 15 46.35 -26.45 18.93
N ALA A 16 45.29 -26.06 19.64
CA ALA A 16 43.98 -25.87 19.04
C ALA A 16 44.01 -24.59 18.21
N ILE A 17 44.15 -24.72 16.89
CA ILE A 17 43.89 -23.62 15.95
C ILE A 17 42.36 -23.50 15.87
N THR A 18 41.79 -22.62 16.68
CA THR A 18 40.42 -22.14 16.47
C THR A 18 40.43 -21.28 15.21
N GLY A 19 40.04 -21.87 14.09
CA GLY A 19 39.71 -21.11 12.89
C GLY A 19 38.50 -20.23 13.18
N ALA A 20 38.74 -18.96 13.50
CA ALA A 20 37.69 -17.95 13.46
C ALA A 20 37.22 -17.84 12.00
N VAL A 21 36.04 -18.39 11.71
CA VAL A 21 35.36 -18.14 10.44
C VAL A 21 34.91 -16.68 10.49
N ALA A 22 35.70 -15.81 9.86
CA ALA A 22 35.28 -14.45 9.56
C ALA A 22 34.00 -14.54 8.71
N HIS A 23 32.85 -14.35 9.36
CA HIS A 23 31.59 -14.17 8.66
C HIS A 23 31.67 -12.82 7.95
N SER A 24 31.99 -12.85 6.66
CA SER A 24 31.96 -11.64 5.84
C SER A 24 30.52 -11.11 5.85
N SER A 25 30.34 -9.94 6.46
CA SER A 25 29.13 -9.11 6.51
C SER A 25 28.72 -8.65 5.11
N LYS A 26 28.27 -9.58 4.26
CA LYS A 26 27.93 -9.26 2.87
C LYS A 26 26.52 -8.65 2.85
N ARG A 27 26.45 -7.42 2.33
CA ARG A 27 25.20 -6.76 1.91
C ARG A 27 24.33 -7.73 1.09
N PRO A 28 23.00 -7.61 1.14
CA PRO A 28 22.12 -8.40 0.28
C PRO A 28 22.53 -8.21 -1.18
N GLN A 29 22.52 -9.30 -1.96
CA GLN A 29 22.82 -9.23 -3.38
C GLN A 29 21.60 -8.65 -4.13
N LEU A 30 21.58 -7.33 -4.29
CA LEU A 30 20.48 -6.61 -4.93
C LEU A 30 20.68 -6.53 -6.45
N GLY A 31 19.59 -6.68 -7.19
CA GLY A 31 19.56 -6.34 -8.61
C GLY A 31 19.76 -4.83 -8.83
N LYS A 32 20.20 -4.41 -10.03
CA LYS A 32 20.52 -3.01 -10.35
C LYS A 32 19.45 -2.02 -9.88
N ASN A 33 18.19 -2.26 -10.25
CA ASN A 33 17.07 -1.35 -9.92
C ASN A 33 16.76 -1.36 -8.42
N ALA A 34 16.76 -2.53 -7.78
CA ALA A 34 16.55 -2.65 -6.33
C ALA A 34 17.66 -1.94 -5.55
N LYS A 35 18.92 -2.05 -5.99
CA LYS A 35 20.03 -1.31 -5.40
C LYS A 35 19.84 0.19 -5.56
N GLN A 36 19.48 0.65 -6.76
CA GLN A 36 19.22 2.07 -7.03
C GLN A 36 18.09 2.61 -6.14
N LEU A 37 17.00 1.84 -5.98
CA LEU A 37 15.88 2.17 -5.12
C LEU A 37 16.31 2.27 -3.65
N LEU A 38 17.07 1.29 -3.14
CA LEU A 38 17.60 1.32 -1.78
C LEU A 38 18.51 2.53 -1.57
N ASP A 39 19.50 2.74 -2.44
CA ASP A 39 20.47 3.82 -2.27
C ASP A 39 19.77 5.19 -2.25
N GLN A 40 18.91 5.48 -3.24
CA GLN A 40 18.25 6.79 -3.34
C GLN A 40 17.23 7.06 -2.22
N SER A 41 16.55 6.03 -1.73
CA SER A 41 15.62 6.20 -0.61
C SER A 41 16.35 6.38 0.72
N MET A 42 17.46 5.67 0.91
CA MET A 42 18.30 5.82 2.11
C MET A 42 18.99 7.17 2.14
N ASP A 43 19.53 7.65 1.01
CA ASP A 43 20.13 8.99 0.92
C ASP A 43 19.10 10.08 1.29
N TRP A 44 17.83 9.92 0.88
CA TRP A 44 16.76 10.84 1.26
C TRP A 44 16.37 10.75 2.73
N MET A 45 16.19 9.53 3.28
CA MET A 45 15.82 9.39 4.70
C MET A 45 16.94 9.79 5.66
N ASP A 46 18.21 9.72 5.24
CA ASP A 46 19.34 10.23 6.03
C ASP A 46 19.20 11.72 6.34
N ASP A 47 18.60 12.52 5.44
CA ASP A 47 18.33 13.96 5.67
C ASP A 47 17.28 14.21 6.78
N PHE A 48 16.50 13.18 7.14
CA PHE A 48 15.47 13.25 8.19
C PHE A 48 15.91 12.58 9.49
N TYR A 49 17.03 11.88 9.52
CA TYR A 49 17.45 11.13 10.70
C TYR A 49 18.05 12.02 11.79
N ASP A 50 17.39 12.07 12.95
CA ASP A 50 17.93 12.65 14.17
C ASP A 50 18.72 11.56 14.93
N GLU A 51 20.05 11.54 14.77
CA GLU A 51 20.92 10.58 15.46
C GLU A 51 20.80 10.69 16.99
N LYS A 52 20.49 11.87 17.54
CA LYS A 52 20.38 12.07 18.99
C LYS A 52 19.09 11.48 19.52
N ALA A 53 17.96 11.71 18.85
CA ALA A 53 16.69 11.09 19.21
C ALA A 53 16.68 9.58 18.90
N GLY A 54 17.27 9.18 17.77
CA GLY A 54 17.18 7.83 17.23
C GLY A 54 15.83 7.60 16.54
N TYR A 55 15.39 8.57 15.75
CA TYR A 55 14.15 8.56 14.97
C TYR A 55 14.33 9.42 13.70
N LEU A 56 13.48 9.19 12.71
CA LEU A 56 13.27 10.13 11.62
C LEU A 56 12.33 11.26 12.07
N TYR A 57 12.60 12.48 11.61
CA TYR A 57 11.61 13.54 11.56
C TYR A 57 10.49 13.16 10.58
N ASP A 58 9.27 13.61 10.87
CA ASP A 58 8.14 13.49 9.97
C ASP A 58 8.41 14.18 8.62
N PHE A 59 8.00 13.52 7.54
CA PHE A 59 8.32 13.96 6.18
C PHE A 59 7.41 15.09 5.64
N SER A 60 6.26 15.38 6.29
CA SER A 60 5.19 16.20 5.71
C SER A 60 5.50 17.68 5.57
N ALA A 61 6.58 18.15 6.21
CA ALA A 61 6.86 19.58 6.43
C ALA A 61 5.70 20.36 7.08
N ALA A 62 4.69 19.67 7.62
CA ALA A 62 3.52 20.24 8.30
C ALA A 62 3.66 20.22 9.82
N VAL A 63 4.80 19.72 10.34
CA VAL A 63 5.07 19.62 11.77
C VAL A 63 6.42 20.23 12.12
N ALA A 64 6.50 20.82 13.31
CA ALA A 64 7.71 21.51 13.78
C ALA A 64 8.62 20.54 14.55
N LEU A 65 9.54 19.88 13.84
CA LEU A 65 10.56 18.98 14.42
C LEU A 65 9.97 17.81 15.25
N ARG A 66 8.82 17.28 14.85
CA ARG A 66 8.27 16.05 15.43
C ARG A 66 8.78 14.82 14.70
N HIS A 67 8.94 13.73 15.45
CA HIS A 67 9.43 12.46 14.91
C HIS A 67 8.27 11.54 14.52
N GLU A 68 8.55 10.53 13.70
CA GLU A 68 7.54 9.56 13.29
C GLU A 68 8.07 8.13 13.41
N THR A 69 7.33 7.29 14.14
CA THR A 69 7.81 5.98 14.60
C THR A 69 7.79 4.91 13.50
N ARG A 70 6.75 4.83 12.67
CA ARG A 70 6.60 3.74 11.68
C ARG A 70 7.65 3.80 10.58
N SER A 71 7.88 4.98 10.00
CA SER A 71 8.92 5.17 8.98
C SER A 71 10.32 5.00 9.56
N SER A 72 10.51 5.32 10.84
CA SER A 72 11.75 5.01 11.55
C SER A 72 12.04 3.50 11.59
N ALA A 73 11.02 2.64 11.75
CA ALA A 73 11.20 1.20 11.66
C ALA A 73 11.67 0.75 10.26
N TRP A 74 11.09 1.31 9.20
CA TRP A 74 11.50 1.03 7.82
C TRP A 74 12.91 1.53 7.51
N TYR A 75 13.28 2.69 8.04
CA TYR A 75 14.63 3.22 7.94
C TYR A 75 15.64 2.35 8.68
N ALA A 76 15.33 1.88 9.90
CA ALA A 76 16.18 0.93 10.62
C ALA A 76 16.41 -0.36 9.82
N PHE A 77 15.40 -0.86 9.11
CA PHE A 77 15.58 -1.99 8.20
C PHE A 77 16.54 -1.63 7.04
N GLY A 78 16.38 -0.44 6.46
CA GLY A 78 17.25 0.06 5.41
C GLY A 78 18.70 0.27 5.84
N LEU A 79 18.93 0.72 7.08
CA LEU A 79 20.26 0.79 7.71
C LEU A 79 20.91 -0.60 7.78
N LEU A 80 20.17 -1.62 8.22
CA LEU A 80 20.68 -3.00 8.24
C LEU A 80 20.97 -3.53 6.83
N ALA A 81 20.12 -3.20 5.84
CA ALA A 81 20.35 -3.59 4.45
C ALA A 81 21.58 -2.89 3.84
N ARG A 82 21.80 -1.61 4.16
CA ARG A 82 22.95 -0.82 3.71
C ARG A 82 24.24 -1.23 4.42
N ASN A 83 24.17 -1.53 5.72
CA ASN A 83 25.25 -2.02 6.58
C ASN A 83 26.58 -1.27 6.36
N HIS A 84 26.59 0.04 6.61
CA HIS A 84 27.76 0.89 6.47
C HIS A 84 28.00 1.76 7.70
N GLY A 85 29.25 1.88 8.14
CA GLY A 85 29.61 2.78 9.26
C GLY A 85 28.81 2.50 10.53
N SER A 86 28.05 3.49 11.01
CA SER A 86 27.21 3.42 12.20
C SER A 86 25.81 2.85 11.98
N ASP A 87 25.48 2.40 10.76
CA ASP A 87 24.13 1.95 10.39
C ASP A 87 23.55 0.91 11.37
N VAL A 88 24.30 -0.16 11.70
CA VAL A 88 23.83 -1.21 12.61
C VAL A 88 23.53 -0.66 14.00
N LYS A 89 24.44 0.19 14.53
CA LYS A 89 24.25 0.82 15.85
C LYS A 89 23.01 1.72 15.86
N ASN A 90 22.80 2.48 14.80
CA ASN A 90 21.64 3.36 14.66
C ASN A 90 20.35 2.57 14.50
N ALA A 91 20.37 1.47 13.73
CA ALA A 91 19.25 0.56 13.62
C ALA A 91 18.85 -0.04 14.98
N GLU A 92 19.81 -0.57 15.75
CA GLU A 92 19.53 -1.10 17.10
C GLU A 92 18.96 -0.05 18.05
N LYS A 93 19.47 1.20 17.98
CA LYS A 93 18.94 2.32 18.75
C LYS A 93 17.48 2.60 18.40
N ILE A 94 17.17 2.74 17.12
CA ILE A 94 15.80 2.99 16.65
C ILE A 94 14.88 1.85 17.09
N ILE A 95 15.27 0.59 16.86
CA ILE A 95 14.47 -0.59 17.24
C ILE A 95 14.18 -0.57 18.75
N THR A 96 15.21 -0.37 19.57
CA THR A 96 15.06 -0.33 21.04
C THR A 96 14.15 0.81 21.48
N ASN A 97 14.26 1.99 20.87
CA ASN A 97 13.42 3.13 21.16
C ASN A 97 11.95 2.87 20.82
N ILE A 98 11.67 2.34 19.62
CA ILE A 98 10.31 2.01 19.18
C ILE A 98 9.66 0.98 20.12
N ILE A 99 10.39 -0.06 20.49
CA ILE A 99 9.90 -1.09 21.41
C ILE A 99 9.70 -0.52 22.83
N GLY A 100 10.54 0.44 23.24
CA GLY A 100 10.38 1.18 24.48
C GLY A 100 9.07 1.99 24.54
N GLY A 101 8.61 2.50 23.39
CA GLY A 101 7.31 3.17 23.22
C GLY A 101 6.15 2.21 22.91
N GLN A 102 6.33 0.89 22.99
CA GLN A 102 5.21 -0.04 22.80
C GLN A 102 4.27 -0.01 24.02
N PHE A 103 2.96 0.01 23.78
CA PHE A 103 1.96 -0.03 24.85
C PHE A 103 1.83 -1.43 25.45
N LYS A 104 1.85 -1.53 26.79
CA LYS A 104 1.95 -2.81 27.52
C LYS A 104 0.82 -3.09 28.52
N ASP A 105 -0.19 -2.24 28.68
CA ASP A 105 -1.36 -2.58 29.52
C ASP A 105 -2.36 -3.42 28.72
N PRO A 106 -2.59 -4.70 29.08
CA PRO A 106 -3.51 -5.58 28.34
C PRO A 106 -5.00 -5.21 28.48
N LYS A 107 -5.35 -4.21 29.31
CA LYS A 107 -6.73 -3.69 29.38
C LYS A 107 -7.06 -2.73 28.25
N ASP A 108 -6.04 -2.18 27.60
CA ASP A 108 -6.20 -1.14 26.61
C ASP A 108 -6.40 -1.74 25.21
N GLN A 109 -7.29 -1.13 24.42
CA GLN A 109 -7.53 -1.52 23.01
C GLN A 109 -6.26 -1.38 22.14
N TRP A 110 -5.33 -0.52 22.55
CA TRP A 110 -4.04 -0.27 21.89
C TRP A 110 -2.89 -1.12 22.45
N TYR A 111 -3.15 -2.14 23.29
CA TYR A 111 -2.11 -3.06 23.77
C TYR A 111 -1.29 -3.63 22.61
N GLY A 112 0.04 -3.69 22.77
CA GLY A 112 0.98 -4.19 21.77
C GLY A 112 1.15 -3.30 20.54
N ASP A 113 0.44 -2.18 20.47
CA ASP A 113 0.66 -1.14 19.46
C ASP A 113 1.78 -0.18 19.89
N TYR A 114 2.12 0.78 19.04
CA TYR A 114 3.26 1.68 19.23
C TYR A 114 2.81 3.14 19.29
N GLN A 115 3.55 3.96 20.03
CA GLN A 115 3.39 5.42 19.95
C GLN A 115 3.57 5.91 18.50
N GLN A 116 2.74 6.86 18.07
CA GLN A 116 2.84 7.42 16.72
C GLN A 116 4.08 8.32 16.58
N GLU A 117 4.33 9.10 17.63
CA GLU A 117 5.53 9.89 17.82
C GLU A 117 6.06 9.69 19.26
N PRO A 118 7.37 9.65 19.50
CA PRO A 118 7.92 9.52 20.85
C PRO A 118 7.59 10.72 21.76
N GLU A 119 7.16 11.84 21.19
CA GLU A 119 6.73 13.04 21.91
C GLU A 119 5.27 13.01 22.42
N GLU A 120 4.48 11.99 22.07
CA GLU A 120 3.05 12.01 22.38
C GLU A 120 2.76 11.91 23.90
N PRO A 121 1.68 12.54 24.40
CA PRO A 121 1.24 12.35 25.77
C PRO A 121 0.81 10.91 26.05
N GLU A 122 0.58 10.58 27.32
CA GLU A 122 0.03 9.29 27.70
C GLU A 122 -1.36 9.06 27.07
N LEU A 123 -1.41 8.11 26.12
CA LEU A 123 -2.64 7.67 25.45
C LEU A 123 -3.61 7.08 26.48
N GLY A 124 -4.88 7.51 26.39
CA GLY A 124 -5.91 7.12 27.36
C GLY A 124 -6.09 8.10 28.50
N SER A 125 -5.17 9.07 28.67
CA SER A 125 -5.34 10.14 29.66
C SER A 125 -6.50 11.08 29.28
N PRO A 126 -7.09 11.82 30.24
CA PRO A 126 -8.16 12.78 29.95
C PRO A 126 -7.77 13.87 28.93
N ALA A 127 -6.47 14.18 28.82
CA ALA A 127 -5.94 15.18 27.89
C ALA A 127 -5.57 14.59 26.51
N TYR A 128 -5.45 13.27 26.40
CA TYR A 128 -5.12 12.56 25.16
C TYR A 128 -5.99 11.30 25.03
N PRO A 129 -7.31 11.48 24.83
CA PRO A 129 -8.27 10.38 24.81
C PRO A 129 -8.04 9.48 23.58
N PRO A 130 -8.39 8.19 23.69
CA PRO A 130 -8.13 7.24 22.62
C PRO A 130 -9.11 7.44 21.46
N THR A 131 -8.57 7.65 20.26
CA THR A 131 -9.31 7.72 19.01
C THR A 131 -8.61 6.85 17.98
N MET A 132 -9.25 5.76 17.57
CA MET A 132 -8.71 4.85 16.54
C MET A 132 -8.55 5.59 15.20
N TYR A 133 -7.42 5.40 14.53
CA TYR A 133 -6.98 6.17 13.36
C TYR A 133 -6.77 7.68 13.61
N GLY A 134 -6.61 8.05 14.89
CA GLY A 134 -6.37 9.42 15.34
C GLY A 134 -5.19 9.46 16.30
N SER A 135 -5.46 9.24 17.59
CA SER A 135 -4.41 9.22 18.62
C SER A 135 -3.62 7.91 18.66
N TRP A 136 -4.11 6.87 18.00
CA TRP A 136 -3.40 5.61 17.72
C TRP A 136 -3.92 4.98 16.42
N ASP A 137 -3.11 4.14 15.76
CA ASP A 137 -3.50 3.42 14.54
C ASP A 137 -3.23 1.92 14.68
N PRO A 138 -4.27 1.08 14.81
CA PRO A 138 -4.11 -0.36 15.04
C PRO A 138 -3.41 -1.11 13.90
N ASN A 139 -3.26 -0.52 12.72
CA ASN A 139 -2.52 -1.13 11.62
C ASN A 139 -1.00 -1.09 11.84
N TRP A 140 -0.50 -0.27 12.75
CA TRP A 140 0.93 -0.13 13.01
C TRP A 140 1.55 -1.38 13.62
N ARG A 141 0.77 -2.17 14.37
CA ARG A 141 1.13 -3.55 14.76
C ARG A 141 1.62 -4.37 13.58
N GLY A 142 0.87 -4.33 12.47
CA GLY A 142 1.23 -4.99 11.22
C GLY A 142 2.46 -4.37 10.56
N PHE A 143 2.42 -3.06 10.30
CA PHE A 143 3.50 -2.38 9.56
C PHE A 143 4.88 -2.45 10.22
N ILE A 144 4.92 -2.25 11.54
CA ILE A 144 6.16 -2.32 12.33
C ILE A 144 6.52 -3.80 12.59
N GLY A 145 5.52 -4.63 12.94
CA GLY A 145 5.73 -6.04 13.22
C GLY A 145 6.31 -6.81 12.03
N THR A 146 5.77 -6.65 10.82
CA THR A 146 6.32 -7.31 9.64
C THR A 146 7.72 -6.81 9.29
N THR A 147 8.02 -5.55 9.59
CA THR A 147 9.36 -4.97 9.43
C THR A 147 10.36 -5.62 10.39
N PHE A 148 10.01 -5.77 11.66
CA PHE A 148 10.83 -6.48 12.64
C PHE A 148 11.04 -7.96 12.30
N ILE A 149 10.01 -8.64 11.79
CA ILE A 149 10.14 -10.01 11.29
C ILE A 149 11.17 -10.06 10.16
N MET A 150 11.11 -9.13 9.20
CA MET A 150 12.10 -9.09 8.13
C MET A 150 13.52 -8.83 8.64
N MET A 151 13.71 -8.00 9.67
CA MET A 151 15.02 -7.82 10.30
C MET A 151 15.55 -9.14 10.88
N MET A 152 14.68 -9.93 11.53
CA MET A 152 15.02 -11.23 12.11
C MET A 152 15.30 -12.31 11.05
N GLU A 153 14.69 -12.21 9.88
CA GLU A 153 14.89 -13.15 8.77
C GLU A 153 16.12 -12.80 7.91
N GLU A 154 16.30 -11.52 7.57
CA GLU A 154 17.33 -11.09 6.63
C GLU A 154 18.66 -10.72 7.32
N PHE A 155 18.59 -10.14 8.53
CA PHE A 155 19.74 -9.53 9.21
C PHE A 155 19.94 -9.93 10.68
N PRO A 156 19.56 -11.14 11.16
CA PRO A 156 19.70 -11.48 12.58
C PRO A 156 21.16 -11.48 13.03
N HIS A 157 22.09 -11.80 12.12
CA HIS A 157 23.53 -11.81 12.39
C HIS A 157 24.15 -10.42 12.63
N LEU A 158 23.44 -9.33 12.31
CA LEU A 158 23.87 -7.96 12.57
C LEU A 158 23.34 -7.43 13.91
N LEU A 159 22.25 -8.01 14.42
CA LEU A 159 21.60 -7.55 15.64
C LEU A 159 22.20 -8.25 16.86
N SER A 160 22.38 -7.51 17.96
CA SER A 160 22.73 -8.12 19.23
C SER A 160 21.61 -9.05 19.72
N ASN A 161 21.98 -10.05 20.52
CA ASN A 161 21.00 -10.97 21.10
C ASN A 161 19.93 -10.23 21.92
N GLY A 162 20.31 -9.17 22.64
CA GLY A 162 19.36 -8.35 23.41
C GLY A 162 18.33 -7.65 22.54
N THR A 163 18.74 -7.08 21.41
CA THR A 163 17.81 -6.47 20.44
C THR A 163 16.90 -7.52 19.81
N GLN A 164 17.42 -8.71 19.49
CA GLN A 164 16.62 -9.81 18.98
C GLN A 164 15.56 -10.28 20.00
N ASP A 165 15.92 -10.41 21.27
CA ASP A 165 14.99 -10.78 22.33
C ASP A 165 13.89 -9.72 22.52
N LEU A 166 14.25 -8.43 22.48
CA LEU A 166 13.27 -7.32 22.51
C LEU A 166 12.31 -7.37 21.33
N ILE A 167 12.80 -7.62 20.11
CA ILE A 167 11.95 -7.78 18.93
C ILE A 167 10.95 -8.91 19.15
N LEU A 168 11.39 -10.06 19.65
CA LEU A 168 10.52 -11.21 19.89
C LEU A 168 9.45 -10.93 20.95
N GLU A 169 9.79 -10.24 22.04
CA GLU A 169 8.79 -9.77 23.02
C GLU A 169 7.78 -8.80 22.39
N SER A 170 8.28 -7.82 21.62
CA SER A 170 7.45 -6.83 20.94
C SER A 170 6.46 -7.48 19.97
N LEU A 171 6.92 -8.47 19.20
CA LEU A 171 6.09 -9.23 18.27
C LEU A 171 5.04 -10.07 18.98
N HIS A 172 5.37 -10.65 20.14
CA HIS A 172 4.39 -11.35 20.98
C HIS A 172 3.27 -10.40 21.42
N ASN A 173 3.63 -9.23 21.98
CA ASN A 173 2.66 -8.23 22.43
C ASN A 173 1.79 -7.72 21.27
N ALA A 174 2.41 -7.38 20.12
CA ALA A 174 1.68 -6.91 18.94
C ALA A 174 0.72 -7.99 18.41
N THR A 175 1.16 -9.25 18.35
CA THR A 175 0.31 -10.37 17.94
C THR A 175 -0.86 -10.59 18.92
N LYS A 176 -0.63 -10.40 20.22
CA LYS A 176 -1.70 -10.45 21.23
C LYS A 176 -2.66 -9.26 21.11
N GLY A 177 -2.16 -8.06 20.90
CA GLY A 177 -2.97 -6.88 20.63
C GLY A 177 -3.84 -7.02 19.38
N ASP A 178 -3.35 -7.69 18.35
CA ASP A 178 -4.13 -8.00 17.15
C ASP A 178 -5.31 -8.96 17.43
N GLU A 179 -5.33 -9.69 18.56
CA GLU A 179 -6.51 -10.48 18.98
C GLU A 179 -7.69 -9.56 19.35
N TYR A 180 -7.44 -8.27 19.67
CA TYR A 180 -8.48 -7.30 20.04
C TYR A 180 -9.14 -6.69 18.81
N ARG A 181 -8.50 -6.82 17.63
CA ARG A 181 -9.02 -6.34 16.35
C ARG A 181 -10.07 -7.29 15.79
N VAL A 182 -11.32 -7.01 16.13
CA VAL A 182 -12.49 -7.76 15.68
C VAL A 182 -13.40 -6.81 14.90
N GLY A 183 -13.42 -6.96 13.57
CA GLY A 183 -14.23 -6.09 12.72
C GLY A 183 -15.69 -6.00 13.18
N GLY A 184 -16.16 -4.77 13.42
CA GLY A 184 -17.53 -4.47 13.85
C GLY A 184 -17.73 -4.44 15.36
N VAL A 185 -16.67 -4.70 16.13
CA VAL A 185 -16.63 -4.58 17.60
C VAL A 185 -15.66 -3.45 17.97
N ASP A 186 -16.00 -2.65 18.98
CA ASP A 186 -15.18 -1.53 19.47
C ASP A 186 -14.69 -0.58 18.36
N ASP A 187 -15.56 -0.34 17.37
CA ASP A 187 -15.32 0.48 16.17
C ASP A 187 -14.17 0.00 15.24
N ASP A 188 -13.59 -1.18 15.49
CA ASP A 188 -12.57 -1.77 14.63
C ASP A 188 -13.17 -2.23 13.29
N ASN A 189 -12.35 -2.19 12.25
CA ASN A 189 -12.73 -2.51 10.87
C ASN A 189 -11.87 -3.63 10.26
N LEU A 190 -11.11 -4.37 11.07
CA LEU A 190 -10.25 -5.42 10.57
C LEU A 190 -11.07 -6.68 10.26
N TYR A 191 -11.48 -6.78 9.00
CA TYR A 191 -12.08 -7.96 8.40
C TYR A 191 -11.09 -8.63 7.45
N ALA A 192 -11.25 -9.92 7.14
CA ALA A 192 -10.42 -10.59 6.13
C ALA A 192 -10.41 -9.87 4.77
N SER A 193 -11.49 -9.15 4.44
CA SER A 193 -11.63 -8.30 3.25
C SER A 193 -10.80 -7.00 3.30
N TYR A 194 -10.26 -6.59 4.46
CA TYR A 194 -9.40 -5.42 4.54
C TYR A 194 -8.05 -5.60 3.82
N SER A 195 -7.81 -6.75 3.18
CA SER A 195 -6.66 -6.99 2.29
C SER A 195 -5.34 -6.74 3.00
N ASN A 196 -4.69 -5.58 2.83
CA ASN A 196 -3.33 -5.36 3.30
C ASN A 196 -3.12 -5.52 4.83
N PRO A 197 -3.91 -4.94 5.76
CA PRO A 197 -3.66 -5.12 7.18
C PRO A 197 -4.00 -6.55 7.61
N SER A 198 -4.99 -7.16 6.97
CA SER A 198 -5.40 -8.55 7.25
C SER A 198 -4.36 -9.57 6.80
N ILE A 199 -3.75 -9.36 5.62
CA ILE A 199 -2.65 -10.20 5.13
C ILE A 199 -1.44 -10.10 6.07
N MET A 200 -1.10 -8.89 6.51
CA MET A 200 0.01 -8.67 7.46
C MET A 200 -0.28 -9.27 8.84
N ARG A 201 -1.52 -9.14 9.37
CA ARG A 201 -1.93 -9.78 10.64
C ARG A 201 -1.75 -11.30 10.59
N ALA A 202 -2.26 -11.95 9.54
CA ALA A 202 -2.12 -13.39 9.39
C ALA A 202 -0.65 -13.83 9.36
N PHE A 203 0.18 -13.08 8.62
CA PHE A 203 1.63 -13.31 8.56
C PHE A 203 2.29 -13.17 9.93
N ALA A 204 2.10 -12.02 10.59
CA ALA A 204 2.75 -11.70 11.85
C ALA A 204 2.38 -12.71 12.93
N SER A 205 1.09 -13.07 13.01
CA SER A 205 0.59 -14.07 13.96
C SER A 205 1.15 -15.48 13.68
N GLY A 206 1.08 -15.92 12.41
CA GLY A 206 1.57 -17.23 12.01
C GLY A 206 3.09 -17.40 12.14
N TRP A 207 3.86 -16.35 11.86
CA TRP A 207 5.32 -16.36 12.02
C TRP A 207 5.70 -16.31 13.50
N THR A 208 5.13 -15.38 14.27
CA THR A 208 5.45 -15.19 15.70
C THR A 208 5.10 -16.43 16.51
N GLY A 209 3.93 -17.01 16.25
CA GLY A 209 3.51 -18.25 16.89
C GLY A 209 4.52 -19.38 16.71
N ARG A 210 5.00 -19.58 15.48
CA ARG A 210 5.99 -20.62 15.18
C ARG A 210 7.34 -20.32 15.80
N ARG A 211 7.79 -19.06 15.72
CA ARG A 211 9.09 -18.63 16.24
C ARG A 211 9.20 -18.80 17.75
N LEU A 212 8.10 -18.63 18.47
CA LEU A 212 8.02 -18.72 19.93
C LEU A 212 7.47 -20.07 20.45
N GLY A 213 6.97 -20.93 19.57
CA GLY A 213 6.30 -22.18 19.97
C GLY A 213 4.88 -21.98 20.54
N GLU A 214 4.25 -20.84 20.26
CA GLU A 214 2.90 -20.48 20.69
C GLU A 214 1.86 -21.04 19.71
N ALA A 215 1.30 -22.20 20.06
CA ALA A 215 0.36 -22.93 19.19
C ALA A 215 -0.91 -22.12 18.86
N ASN A 216 -1.46 -21.38 19.83
CA ASN A 216 -2.69 -20.59 19.61
C ASN A 216 -2.47 -19.45 18.61
N MET A 217 -1.33 -18.74 18.69
CA MET A 217 -0.98 -17.71 17.70
C MET A 217 -0.80 -18.33 16.31
N THR A 218 -0.09 -19.46 16.25
CA THR A 218 0.12 -20.20 14.99
C THR A 218 -1.22 -20.55 14.34
N THR A 219 -2.13 -21.18 15.09
CA THR A 219 -3.46 -21.56 14.59
C THR A 219 -4.30 -20.34 14.24
N GLY A 220 -4.26 -19.26 15.03
CA GLY A 220 -4.97 -18.02 14.76
C GLY A 220 -4.56 -17.40 13.42
N GLY A 221 -3.25 -17.28 13.16
CA GLY A 221 -2.72 -16.78 11.89
C GLY A 221 -3.15 -17.63 10.68
N GLU A 222 -3.06 -18.97 10.79
CA GLU A 222 -3.49 -19.87 9.71
C GLU A 222 -5.00 -19.81 9.45
N GLN A 223 -5.82 -19.75 10.50
CA GLN A 223 -7.27 -19.66 10.35
C GLN A 223 -7.68 -18.34 9.70
N TYR A 224 -7.06 -17.23 10.12
CA TYR A 224 -7.35 -15.92 9.53
C TYR A 224 -6.88 -15.84 8.07
N ALA A 225 -5.72 -16.43 7.74
CA ALA A 225 -5.27 -16.57 6.37
C ALA A 225 -6.28 -17.34 5.50
N LYS A 226 -6.94 -18.36 6.07
CA LYS A 226 -7.94 -19.16 5.35
C LYS A 226 -9.11 -18.29 4.89
N GLU A 227 -9.59 -17.39 5.74
CA GLU A 227 -10.70 -16.48 5.40
C GLU A 227 -10.31 -15.54 4.24
N ILE A 228 -9.08 -15.02 4.26
CA ILE A 228 -8.53 -14.18 3.18
C ILE A 228 -8.45 -14.99 1.88
N ILE A 229 -7.94 -16.23 1.95
CA ILE A 229 -7.83 -17.13 0.79
C ILE A 229 -9.21 -17.49 0.23
N ASP A 230 -10.19 -17.79 1.09
CA ASP A 230 -11.55 -18.10 0.69
C ASP A 230 -12.19 -16.91 -0.05
N LEU A 231 -12.01 -15.69 0.45
CA LEU A 231 -12.47 -14.47 -0.23
C LEU A 231 -11.78 -14.27 -1.58
N PHE A 232 -10.46 -14.46 -1.64
CA PHE A 232 -9.70 -14.33 -2.88
C PHE A 232 -10.14 -15.36 -3.93
N ASN A 233 -10.38 -16.60 -3.52
CA ASN A 233 -10.74 -17.71 -4.42
C ASN A 233 -12.07 -17.52 -5.16
N ARG A 234 -12.93 -16.60 -4.71
CA ARG A 234 -14.17 -16.26 -5.41
C ARG A 234 -13.91 -15.77 -6.85
N ASN A 235 -12.88 -14.94 -7.05
CA ASN A 235 -12.59 -14.35 -8.36
C ASN A 235 -11.10 -14.06 -8.63
N ASN A 236 -10.19 -14.60 -7.83
CA ASN A 236 -8.75 -14.30 -7.86
C ASN A 236 -8.43 -12.79 -7.74
N THR A 237 -9.19 -12.10 -6.90
CA THR A 237 -9.07 -10.66 -6.64
C THR A 237 -8.98 -10.39 -5.15
N LEU A 238 -8.17 -9.40 -4.78
CA LEU A 238 -8.23 -8.80 -3.45
C LEU A 238 -9.47 -7.93 -3.35
N SER A 239 -10.04 -7.87 -2.15
CA SER A 239 -11.25 -7.07 -1.87
C SER A 239 -10.99 -5.58 -2.10
N GLU A 240 -9.88 -5.04 -1.57
CA GLU A 240 -9.45 -3.66 -1.84
C GLU A 240 -8.79 -3.62 -3.23
N PHE A 241 -9.62 -3.41 -4.25
CA PHE A 241 -9.23 -3.60 -5.63
C PHE A 241 -8.40 -2.44 -6.20
N ASN A 242 -7.28 -2.79 -6.84
CA ASN A 242 -6.55 -1.99 -7.83
C ASN A 242 -5.99 -0.63 -7.36
N SER A 243 -5.93 -0.39 -6.06
CA SER A 243 -5.28 0.80 -5.50
C SER A 243 -3.77 0.84 -5.78
N GLY A 244 -3.23 1.98 -6.24
CA GLY A 244 -1.78 2.16 -6.41
C GLY A 244 -0.97 1.95 -5.13
N THR A 245 -1.43 2.43 -3.98
CA THR A 245 -0.71 2.20 -2.70
C THR A 245 -1.06 0.83 -2.12
N TYR A 246 -2.34 0.51 -1.98
CA TYR A 246 -2.74 -0.66 -1.21
C TYR A 246 -2.56 -2.00 -1.94
N THR A 247 -2.59 -2.01 -3.28
CA THR A 247 -2.15 -3.20 -4.04
C THR A 247 -0.67 -3.45 -3.76
N GLY A 248 0.15 -2.39 -3.70
CA GLY A 248 1.57 -2.49 -3.39
C GLY A 248 1.86 -3.07 -2.00
N VAL A 249 1.14 -2.61 -0.97
CA VAL A 249 1.24 -3.20 0.40
C VAL A 249 0.74 -4.64 0.42
N SER A 250 -0.35 -4.95 -0.29
CA SER A 250 -0.91 -6.31 -0.30
C SER A 250 0.06 -7.30 -0.93
N LEU A 251 0.72 -6.91 -2.04
CA LEU A 251 1.79 -7.70 -2.65
C LEU A 251 2.98 -7.89 -1.70
N TYR A 252 3.34 -6.86 -0.94
CA TYR A 252 4.35 -6.98 0.12
C TYR A 252 3.95 -8.06 1.13
N GLY A 253 2.75 -8.00 1.72
CA GLY A 253 2.29 -9.00 2.68
C GLY A 253 2.24 -10.43 2.13
N LEU A 254 1.72 -10.62 0.90
CA LEU A 254 1.69 -11.93 0.23
C LEU A 254 3.09 -12.47 -0.08
N LEU A 255 4.06 -11.58 -0.33
CA LEU A 255 5.43 -11.96 -0.53
C LEU A 255 6.08 -12.45 0.77
N LEU A 256 5.72 -11.87 1.92
CA LEU A 256 6.17 -12.35 3.23
C LEU A 256 5.61 -13.75 3.52
N TRP A 257 4.33 -13.99 3.23
CA TRP A 257 3.72 -15.33 3.30
C TRP A 257 4.52 -16.32 2.46
N SER A 258 4.82 -15.91 1.24
CA SER A 258 5.56 -16.73 0.29
C SER A 258 6.98 -16.97 0.73
N LYS A 259 7.69 -16.03 1.36
CA LYS A 259 9.14 -16.13 1.58
C LYS A 259 9.52 -16.73 2.93
N TYR A 260 8.84 -16.33 4.00
CA TYR A 260 9.31 -16.53 5.38
C TYR A 260 8.48 -17.55 6.18
N LEU A 261 7.41 -18.11 5.61
CA LEU A 261 6.67 -19.20 6.26
C LEU A 261 7.09 -20.58 5.71
N PRO A 262 7.06 -21.63 6.55
CA PRO A 262 7.38 -23.00 6.15
C PRO A 262 6.34 -23.58 5.19
N ASP A 263 6.74 -24.62 4.43
CA ASP A 263 5.91 -25.22 3.37
C ASP A 263 4.60 -25.87 3.87
N ASP A 264 4.48 -26.14 5.17
CA ASP A 264 3.25 -26.64 5.80
C ASP A 264 2.21 -25.56 6.12
N SER A 265 2.57 -24.27 6.01
CA SER A 265 1.64 -23.15 6.18
C SER A 265 0.74 -22.97 4.94
N ILE A 266 -0.55 -22.74 5.15
CA ILE A 266 -1.48 -22.47 4.04
C ILE A 266 -1.14 -21.16 3.33
N MET A 267 -0.54 -20.21 4.08
CA MET A 267 -0.05 -18.94 3.56
C MET A 267 1.09 -19.15 2.57
N ARG A 268 2.08 -19.99 2.92
CA ARG A 268 3.19 -20.36 2.02
C ARG A 268 2.69 -21.08 0.77
N GLN A 269 1.68 -21.93 0.91
CA GLN A 269 1.08 -22.69 -0.19
C GLN A 269 0.27 -21.81 -1.16
N ASN A 270 -0.33 -20.72 -0.69
CA ASN A 270 -1.23 -19.87 -1.51
C ASN A 270 -0.63 -18.52 -1.91
N GLY A 271 0.31 -17.97 -1.12
CA GLY A 271 0.94 -16.66 -1.34
C GLY A 271 1.46 -16.47 -2.77
N PRO A 272 2.30 -17.38 -3.31
CA PRO A 272 2.78 -17.29 -4.69
C PRO A 272 1.66 -17.17 -5.73
N ARG A 273 0.58 -17.95 -5.57
CA ARG A 273 -0.55 -17.94 -6.50
C ARG A 273 -1.31 -16.63 -6.42
N MET A 274 -1.66 -16.18 -5.21
CA MET A 274 -2.40 -14.93 -5.01
C MET A 274 -1.60 -13.73 -5.55
N LEU A 275 -0.28 -13.72 -5.33
CA LEU A 275 0.64 -12.72 -5.87
C LEU A 275 0.62 -12.73 -7.40
N LEU A 276 0.74 -13.91 -8.02
CA LEU A 276 0.73 -14.04 -9.49
C LEU A 276 -0.59 -13.58 -10.11
N GLU A 277 -1.72 -14.00 -9.55
CA GLU A 277 -3.05 -13.61 -10.07
C GLU A 277 -3.29 -12.09 -9.90
N THR A 278 -2.83 -11.50 -8.80
CA THR A 278 -2.87 -10.04 -8.61
C THR A 278 -2.04 -9.33 -9.70
N TRP A 279 -0.83 -9.83 -9.99
CA TRP A 279 0.01 -9.26 -11.05
C TRP A 279 -0.58 -9.43 -12.46
N LYS A 280 -1.34 -10.50 -12.73
CA LYS A 280 -2.05 -10.66 -14.01
C LYS A 280 -3.14 -9.61 -14.20
N ALA A 281 -3.82 -9.21 -13.13
CA ALA A 281 -4.77 -8.10 -13.17
C ALA A 281 -4.03 -6.77 -13.36
N VAL A 282 -3.00 -6.51 -12.55
CA VAL A 282 -2.16 -5.31 -12.67
C VAL A 282 -1.58 -5.16 -14.07
N SER A 283 -1.10 -6.24 -14.71
CA SER A 283 -0.51 -6.15 -16.06
C SER A 283 -1.50 -5.73 -17.15
N GLN A 284 -2.80 -5.92 -16.92
CA GLN A 284 -3.85 -5.47 -17.84
C GLN A 284 -4.36 -4.06 -17.50
N LEU A 285 -4.18 -3.61 -16.26
CA LEU A 285 -4.64 -2.29 -15.80
C LEU A 285 -3.53 -1.24 -15.83
N TRP A 286 -2.27 -1.67 -15.85
CA TRP A 286 -1.12 -0.79 -15.99
C TRP A 286 -0.99 -0.27 -17.43
N HIS A 287 -0.97 1.05 -17.58
CA HIS A 287 -0.74 1.70 -18.86
C HIS A 287 0.68 2.26 -18.94
N PRO A 288 1.65 1.57 -19.58
CA PRO A 288 3.06 1.97 -19.57
C PRO A 288 3.31 3.34 -20.21
N GLY A 289 2.53 3.71 -21.23
CA GLY A 289 2.63 5.04 -21.86
C GLY A 289 2.12 6.19 -21.00
N MET A 290 1.31 5.91 -19.98
CA MET A 290 0.82 6.92 -19.01
C MET A 290 1.56 6.79 -17.67
N LYS A 291 2.30 5.70 -17.48
CA LYS A 291 2.88 5.26 -16.21
C LYS A 291 1.85 5.32 -15.07
N ASN A 292 0.64 4.87 -15.35
CA ASN A 292 -0.47 4.95 -14.41
C ASN A 292 -1.31 3.67 -14.47
N MET A 293 -1.87 3.26 -13.34
CA MET A 293 -2.84 2.17 -13.29
C MET A 293 -4.22 2.73 -13.58
N ALA A 294 -4.92 2.19 -14.56
CA ALA A 294 -6.29 2.57 -14.88
C ALA A 294 -7.24 2.25 -13.72
N GLY A 295 -8.30 3.04 -13.55
CA GLY A 295 -9.34 2.76 -12.54
C GLY A 295 -10.21 1.53 -12.85
N PRO A 296 -11.22 1.23 -12.02
CA PRO A 296 -11.58 1.93 -10.78
C PRO A 296 -10.62 1.60 -9.62
N TRP A 297 -10.73 2.35 -8.52
CA TRP A 297 -9.95 2.12 -7.30
C TRP A 297 -10.82 2.18 -6.04
N ASP A 298 -10.84 1.10 -5.27
CA ASP A 298 -11.51 1.04 -3.95
C ASP A 298 -10.97 2.08 -2.97
N ARG A 299 -9.68 2.38 -3.09
CA ARG A 299 -9.00 3.38 -2.29
C ARG A 299 -7.83 3.96 -3.05
N SER A 300 -7.68 5.28 -3.10
CA SER A 300 -6.50 5.92 -3.67
C SER A 300 -6.10 7.18 -2.92
N TYR A 301 -4.80 7.49 -2.99
CA TYR A 301 -4.22 8.75 -2.52
C TYR A 301 -3.91 9.73 -3.67
N GLY A 302 -4.33 9.40 -4.89
CA GLY A 302 -4.24 10.31 -6.01
C GLY A 302 -4.83 9.73 -7.28
N PHE A 303 -4.89 10.57 -8.32
CA PHE A 303 -5.50 10.22 -9.61
C PHE A 303 -4.44 10.02 -10.71
N ASP A 304 -3.24 10.53 -10.48
CA ASP A 304 -2.09 10.46 -11.37
C ASP A 304 -0.85 9.97 -10.60
N MET A 305 -0.43 8.72 -10.83
CA MET A 305 0.75 8.12 -10.19
C MET A 305 2.08 8.82 -10.55
N ASN A 306 2.08 9.78 -11.48
CA ASN A 306 3.23 10.64 -11.77
C ASN A 306 3.30 11.87 -10.84
N ARG A 307 2.28 12.08 -9.99
CA ARG A 307 2.18 13.21 -9.06
C ARG A 307 2.00 12.82 -7.60
N TYR A 308 1.73 11.55 -7.31
CA TYR A 308 1.79 11.01 -5.95
C TYR A 308 2.63 9.73 -5.91
N VAL A 309 3.32 9.50 -4.78
CA VAL A 309 4.02 8.23 -4.56
C VAL A 309 3.00 7.15 -4.22
N SER A 310 3.04 6.05 -4.96
CA SER A 310 2.28 4.86 -4.68
C SER A 310 3.23 3.68 -4.47
N LEU A 311 2.88 2.71 -3.63
CA LEU A 311 3.76 1.56 -3.46
C LEU A 311 3.89 0.70 -4.72
N MET A 312 2.89 0.69 -5.60
CA MET A 312 3.02 0.06 -6.91
C MET A 312 4.13 0.70 -7.75
N SER A 313 4.36 2.01 -7.65
CA SER A 313 5.48 2.66 -8.36
C SER A 313 6.84 2.13 -7.92
N LEU A 314 7.01 1.78 -6.64
CA LEU A 314 8.23 1.15 -6.13
C LEU A 314 8.43 -0.26 -6.72
N TRP A 315 7.36 -1.06 -6.85
CA TRP A 315 7.43 -2.35 -7.53
C TRP A 315 7.76 -2.23 -9.01
N PHE A 316 7.13 -1.27 -9.70
CA PHE A 316 7.47 -0.97 -11.10
C PHE A 316 8.91 -0.50 -11.25
N TRP A 317 9.48 0.26 -10.30
CA TRP A 317 10.89 0.63 -10.33
C TRP A 317 11.77 -0.61 -10.29
N ILE A 318 11.53 -1.53 -9.34
CA ILE A 318 12.32 -2.75 -9.23
C ILE A 318 12.29 -3.54 -10.54
N PHE A 319 11.15 -3.62 -11.22
CA PHE A 319 10.98 -4.43 -12.42
C PHE A 319 11.39 -3.74 -13.73
N LEU A 320 11.07 -2.46 -13.88
CA LEU A 320 11.17 -1.70 -15.13
C LEU A 320 12.24 -0.60 -15.10
N GLY A 321 12.75 -0.27 -13.91
CA GLY A 321 13.62 0.88 -13.64
C GLY A 321 12.82 2.15 -13.35
N LYS A 322 13.47 3.11 -12.66
CA LYS A 322 12.84 4.37 -12.20
C LYS A 322 12.06 5.08 -13.30
N GLU A 323 12.70 5.26 -14.45
CA GLU A 323 12.15 6.00 -15.59
C GLU A 323 10.84 5.42 -16.13
N ASN A 324 10.55 4.14 -15.86
CA ASN A 324 9.35 3.45 -16.33
C ASN A 324 8.35 3.16 -15.20
N SER A 325 8.55 3.73 -14.00
CA SER A 325 7.86 3.30 -12.78
C SER A 325 6.74 4.21 -12.26
N SER A 326 6.49 5.34 -12.93
CA SER A 326 5.69 6.49 -12.48
C SER A 326 6.39 7.46 -11.52
N LEU A 327 7.53 7.07 -10.93
CA LEU A 327 8.29 8.00 -10.10
C LEU A 327 9.09 9.00 -10.92
N ILE A 328 9.00 10.27 -10.52
CA ILE A 328 9.82 11.35 -11.05
C ILE A 328 11.22 11.33 -10.43
N GLU A 329 12.11 12.20 -10.94
CA GLU A 329 13.49 12.31 -10.44
C GLU A 329 13.55 12.54 -8.92
N LYS A 330 12.60 13.31 -8.37
CA LYS A 330 12.51 13.67 -6.95
C LYS A 330 11.20 13.15 -6.32
N PRO A 331 11.10 11.88 -5.91
CA PRO A 331 9.87 11.34 -5.32
C PRO A 331 9.36 12.12 -4.10
N TYR A 332 10.26 12.73 -3.33
CA TYR A 332 9.94 13.45 -2.09
C TYR A 332 9.20 14.79 -2.29
N VAL A 333 9.02 15.27 -3.52
CA VAL A 333 8.14 16.45 -3.79
C VAL A 333 6.76 16.06 -4.30
N MET A 334 6.52 14.77 -4.54
CA MET A 334 5.21 14.26 -4.94
C MET A 334 4.28 14.22 -3.72
N SER A 335 2.96 14.25 -3.95
CA SER A 335 2.00 13.98 -2.87
C SER A 335 2.21 12.57 -2.31
N HIS A 336 1.81 12.36 -1.06
CA HIS A 336 1.91 11.07 -0.37
C HIS A 336 3.34 10.47 -0.36
N MET A 337 4.37 11.32 -0.37
CA MET A 337 5.78 10.91 -0.45
C MET A 337 6.25 9.94 0.65
N ALA A 338 5.55 9.84 1.77
CA ALA A 338 5.97 9.04 2.92
C ALA A 338 6.01 7.55 2.57
N ASP A 339 5.20 7.14 1.59
CA ASP A 339 5.23 5.80 0.99
C ASP A 339 6.61 5.46 0.40
N TYR A 340 7.44 6.44 0.03
CA TYR A 340 8.79 6.19 -0.46
C TYR A 340 9.69 5.53 0.59
N ALA A 341 9.39 5.67 1.88
CA ALA A 341 10.13 5.02 2.96
C ALA A 341 9.98 3.48 2.98
N TYR A 342 9.04 2.90 2.23
CA TYR A 342 8.98 1.45 1.99
C TYR A 342 10.11 0.89 1.12
N ALA A 343 10.78 1.76 0.36
CA ALA A 343 11.76 1.38 -0.65
C ALA A 343 12.81 0.36 -0.17
N PRO A 344 13.38 0.44 1.05
CA PRO A 344 14.32 -0.56 1.53
C PRO A 344 13.72 -1.97 1.66
N LEU A 345 12.50 -2.06 2.19
CA LEU A 345 11.79 -3.34 2.33
C LEU A 345 11.60 -4.00 0.96
N PHE A 346 11.15 -3.21 -0.02
CA PHE A 346 10.87 -3.70 -1.37
C PHE A 346 12.15 -4.05 -2.11
N ALA A 347 13.21 -3.26 -1.95
CA ALA A 347 14.51 -3.53 -2.56
C ALA A 347 15.06 -4.91 -2.15
N VAL A 348 15.05 -5.23 -0.85
CA VAL A 348 15.52 -6.53 -0.34
C VAL A 348 14.66 -7.69 -0.86
N LEU A 349 13.36 -7.48 -0.97
CA LEU A 349 12.42 -8.49 -1.45
C LEU A 349 12.41 -8.64 -2.99
N GLY A 350 12.90 -7.65 -3.74
CA GLY A 350 12.69 -7.51 -5.17
C GLY A 350 13.17 -8.69 -6.02
N ALA A 351 14.31 -9.29 -5.68
CA ALA A 351 14.84 -10.44 -6.42
C ALA A 351 13.96 -11.68 -6.25
N TYR A 352 13.48 -11.93 -5.02
CA TYR A 352 12.57 -13.03 -4.74
C TYR A 352 11.20 -12.78 -5.39
N HIS A 353 10.66 -11.56 -5.27
CA HIS A 353 9.42 -11.16 -5.93
C HIS A 353 9.47 -11.45 -7.44
N LYS A 354 10.54 -11.01 -8.11
CA LYS A 354 10.76 -11.24 -9.53
C LYS A 354 10.80 -12.73 -9.90
N SER A 355 11.34 -13.58 -9.02
CA SER A 355 11.44 -15.03 -9.24
C SER A 355 10.09 -15.76 -9.24
N LEU A 356 9.06 -15.17 -8.62
CA LEU A 356 7.71 -15.73 -8.56
C LEU A 356 6.87 -15.40 -9.81
N LEU A 357 7.35 -14.51 -10.68
CA LEU A 357 6.60 -14.00 -11.82
C LEU A 357 7.15 -14.54 -13.15
N PRO A 358 6.28 -14.88 -14.12
CA PRO A 358 6.71 -15.20 -15.47
C PRO A 358 7.48 -14.05 -16.13
N ALA A 359 8.58 -14.36 -16.80
CA ALA A 359 9.40 -13.35 -17.48
C ALA A 359 8.61 -12.54 -18.53
N GLU A 360 7.68 -13.19 -19.24
CA GLU A 360 6.83 -12.52 -20.23
C GLU A 360 5.84 -11.54 -19.60
N LEU A 361 5.35 -11.82 -18.38
CA LEU A 361 4.50 -10.88 -17.64
C LEU A 361 5.28 -9.59 -17.36
N ILE A 362 6.48 -9.72 -16.80
CA ILE A 362 7.33 -8.56 -16.47
C ILE A 362 7.70 -7.78 -17.74
N LYS A 363 8.05 -8.48 -18.82
CA LYS A 363 8.37 -7.87 -20.11
C LYS A 363 7.17 -7.12 -20.69
N GLY A 364 5.96 -7.65 -20.54
CA GLY A 364 4.71 -7.03 -20.98
C GLY A 364 4.43 -5.69 -20.31
N LEU A 365 4.92 -5.46 -19.09
CA LEU A 365 4.73 -4.19 -18.38
C LEU A 365 5.42 -2.99 -19.04
N SER A 366 6.35 -3.19 -19.96
CA SER A 366 7.10 -2.11 -20.61
C SER A 366 6.46 -1.59 -21.90
N THR A 367 5.42 -2.22 -22.42
CA THR A 367 4.85 -1.86 -23.73
C THR A 367 3.34 -2.02 -23.70
N PHE A 368 2.62 -1.02 -24.20
CA PHE A 368 1.17 -1.09 -24.27
C PHE A 368 0.77 -2.19 -25.27
N SER A 369 -0.05 -3.14 -24.82
CA SER A 369 -0.41 -4.34 -25.60
C SER A 369 -1.48 -4.11 -26.68
N GLY A 370 -1.91 -2.86 -26.87
CA GLY A 370 -3.02 -2.48 -27.74
C GLY A 370 -4.32 -2.31 -26.97
N GLU A 371 -5.34 -1.80 -27.68
CA GLU A 371 -6.67 -1.55 -27.12
C GLU A 371 -7.30 -2.84 -26.59
N HIS A 372 -7.83 -2.80 -25.37
CA HIS A 372 -8.46 -3.97 -24.75
C HIS A 372 -9.45 -3.59 -23.64
N THR A 373 -10.19 -4.59 -23.16
CA THR A 373 -11.10 -4.46 -22.02
C THR A 373 -10.78 -5.52 -20.99
N PHE A 374 -10.53 -5.07 -19.76
CA PHE A 374 -10.40 -5.89 -18.57
C PHE A 374 -11.75 -5.99 -17.86
N THR A 375 -12.07 -7.17 -17.34
CA THR A 375 -13.25 -7.39 -16.48
C THR A 375 -12.87 -8.22 -15.26
N ALA A 376 -13.47 -7.92 -14.12
CA ALA A 376 -13.30 -8.68 -12.89
C ALA A 376 -14.49 -8.51 -11.94
N SER A 377 -14.46 -9.22 -10.83
CA SER A 377 -15.39 -9.05 -9.71
C SER A 377 -14.62 -8.97 -8.39
N THR A 378 -14.98 -8.02 -7.53
CA THR A 378 -14.47 -7.93 -6.15
C THR A 378 -15.62 -8.08 -5.14
N TYR A 379 -15.31 -8.34 -3.88
CA TYR A 379 -16.30 -8.43 -2.81
C TYR A 379 -15.65 -8.06 -1.50
N TYR A 380 -16.26 -7.11 -0.79
CA TYR A 380 -15.72 -6.51 0.41
C TYR A 380 -16.74 -6.61 1.56
N PRO A 381 -16.97 -7.81 2.12
CA PRO A 381 -17.86 -7.96 3.27
C PRO A 381 -17.27 -7.28 4.50
N PRO A 382 -18.09 -6.74 5.43
CA PRO A 382 -19.55 -6.74 5.40
C PRO A 382 -20.16 -5.53 4.65
N TYR A 383 -19.33 -4.75 3.95
CA TYR A 383 -19.77 -3.51 3.31
C TYR A 383 -20.62 -3.78 2.07
N ASP A 384 -20.19 -4.74 1.25
CA ASP A 384 -20.89 -5.11 0.02
C ASP A 384 -22.06 -6.05 0.29
N TYR A 385 -23.25 -5.71 -0.23
CA TYR A 385 -24.40 -6.62 -0.23
C TYR A 385 -24.28 -7.72 -1.29
N TYR A 386 -23.55 -7.45 -2.37
CA TYR A 386 -23.25 -8.41 -3.43
C TYR A 386 -21.87 -8.10 -4.06
N PRO A 387 -21.22 -9.07 -4.72
CA PRO A 387 -19.94 -8.84 -5.40
C PRO A 387 -20.03 -7.72 -6.44
N ARG A 388 -19.07 -6.80 -6.41
CA ARG A 388 -18.94 -5.73 -7.40
C ARG A 388 -18.51 -6.30 -8.75
N ASN A 389 -18.89 -5.62 -9.83
CA ASN A 389 -18.45 -5.96 -11.19
C ASN A 389 -17.64 -4.80 -11.74
N ILE A 390 -16.42 -5.10 -12.18
CA ILE A 390 -15.44 -4.13 -12.69
C ILE A 390 -15.32 -4.30 -14.20
N THR A 391 -15.33 -3.17 -14.91
CA THR A 391 -14.98 -3.11 -16.32
C THR A 391 -14.05 -1.94 -16.55
N THR A 392 -12.92 -2.20 -17.20
CA THR A 392 -11.95 -1.17 -17.58
C THR A 392 -11.58 -1.33 -19.04
N TRP A 393 -11.85 -0.32 -19.86
CA TRP A 393 -11.38 -0.22 -21.23
C TRP A 393 -10.13 0.65 -21.28
N LEU A 394 -9.12 0.19 -22.01
CA LEU A 394 -7.87 0.90 -22.22
C LEU A 394 -7.59 1.00 -23.72
N SER A 395 -7.30 2.21 -24.18
CA SER A 395 -6.68 2.48 -25.49
C SER A 395 -5.31 3.13 -25.29
N GLU A 396 -4.63 3.51 -26.38
CA GLU A 396 -3.28 4.05 -26.32
C GLU A 396 -3.18 5.38 -25.55
N ASN A 397 -4.25 6.16 -25.54
CA ASN A 397 -4.26 7.53 -25.00
C ASN A 397 -5.40 7.82 -24.05
N ILE A 398 -6.39 6.92 -23.89
CA ILE A 398 -7.47 7.07 -22.93
C ILE A 398 -7.79 5.74 -22.26
N THR A 399 -8.03 5.77 -20.95
CA THR A 399 -8.55 4.66 -20.16
C THR A 399 -9.87 5.06 -19.51
N ILE A 400 -10.81 4.12 -19.41
CA ILE A 400 -12.11 4.30 -18.76
C ILE A 400 -12.35 3.06 -17.91
N GLY A 401 -12.40 3.22 -16.60
CA GLY A 401 -12.63 2.13 -15.65
C GLY A 401 -13.72 2.46 -14.66
N ALA A 402 -14.65 1.53 -14.44
CA ALA A 402 -15.69 1.70 -13.45
C ALA A 402 -16.11 0.37 -12.82
N GLU A 403 -16.68 0.46 -11.61
CA GLU A 403 -17.28 -0.67 -10.92
C GLU A 403 -18.76 -0.42 -10.59
N ALA A 404 -19.57 -1.46 -10.78
CA ALA A 404 -20.91 -1.52 -10.24
C ALA A 404 -20.85 -2.02 -8.80
N PHE A 405 -21.55 -1.36 -7.90
CA PHE A 405 -21.55 -1.68 -6.47
C PHE A 405 -22.93 -1.50 -5.83
N ASN A 406 -23.13 -2.15 -4.68
CA ASN A 406 -24.20 -1.89 -3.73
C ASN A 406 -23.70 -2.17 -2.33
N GLU A 407 -23.51 -1.09 -1.58
CA GLU A 407 -22.82 -1.06 -0.31
C GLU A 407 -23.71 -0.50 0.79
N ASN A 408 -23.39 -0.81 2.04
CA ASN A 408 -24.16 -0.33 3.18
C ASN A 408 -23.82 1.12 3.61
N VAL A 409 -22.76 1.70 3.06
CA VAL A 409 -22.18 3.00 3.43
C VAL A 409 -21.63 3.71 2.20
N VAL A 410 -21.75 5.03 2.13
CA VAL A 410 -21.19 5.81 1.01
C VAL A 410 -19.66 5.91 1.14
N GLY A 411 -18.96 5.82 0.02
CA GLY A 411 -17.49 5.94 -0.02
C GLY A 411 -16.80 4.62 0.28
N GLY A 412 -17.50 3.50 0.08
CA GLY A 412 -16.96 2.17 0.24
C GLY A 412 -16.51 1.82 1.66
N PRO A 413 -15.75 0.72 1.78
CA PRO A 413 -15.17 0.23 3.03
C PRO A 413 -14.29 1.25 3.76
N ALA A 414 -13.72 2.21 3.04
CA ALA A 414 -12.98 3.33 3.61
C ALA A 414 -13.88 4.34 4.35
N ARG A 415 -15.19 4.30 4.10
CA ARG A 415 -16.18 5.30 4.52
C ARG A 415 -15.73 6.72 4.14
N SER A 416 -15.09 6.82 2.97
CA SER A 416 -14.38 8.02 2.55
C SER A 416 -14.45 8.21 1.04
N GLN A 417 -15.33 9.13 0.64
CA GLN A 417 -15.54 9.54 -0.75
C GLN A 417 -14.28 10.16 -1.37
N THR A 418 -13.38 10.70 -0.55
CA THR A 418 -12.12 11.31 -1.01
C THR A 418 -11.03 10.29 -1.36
N SER A 419 -11.30 9.00 -1.12
CA SER A 419 -10.42 7.91 -1.53
C SER A 419 -11.11 6.84 -2.37
N PHE A 420 -12.43 6.75 -2.33
CA PHE A 420 -13.19 5.79 -3.13
C PHE A 420 -13.46 6.34 -4.54
N ASN A 421 -12.92 5.70 -5.56
CA ASN A 421 -12.94 6.17 -6.95
C ASN A 421 -13.57 5.10 -7.87
N PRO A 422 -14.90 4.91 -7.80
CA PRO A 422 -15.57 3.80 -8.46
C PRO A 422 -15.79 4.01 -9.97
N ALA A 423 -15.52 5.19 -10.50
CA ALA A 423 -15.51 5.46 -11.93
C ALA A 423 -14.44 6.51 -12.25
N VAL A 424 -13.52 6.17 -13.16
CA VAL A 424 -12.33 6.95 -13.48
C VAL A 424 -12.10 6.93 -14.99
N VAL A 425 -11.82 8.10 -15.55
CA VAL A 425 -11.31 8.29 -16.91
C VAL A 425 -9.94 8.92 -16.80
N GLN A 426 -8.96 8.48 -17.59
CA GLN A 426 -7.64 9.13 -17.68
C GLN A 426 -7.24 9.26 -19.13
N TRP A 427 -6.56 10.35 -19.49
CA TRP A 427 -6.01 10.53 -20.84
C TRP A 427 -4.69 11.30 -20.79
N LYS A 428 -3.92 11.17 -21.88
CA LYS A 428 -2.70 11.98 -22.06
C LYS A 428 -3.07 13.37 -22.56
N ASN A 429 -2.44 14.39 -22.00
CA ASN A 429 -2.38 15.73 -22.55
C ASN A 429 -0.91 16.17 -22.60
N GLY A 430 -0.22 15.86 -23.69
CA GLY A 430 1.25 15.96 -23.74
C GLY A 430 1.90 15.01 -22.72
N GLU A 431 2.70 15.57 -21.80
CA GLU A 431 3.33 14.81 -20.71
C GLU A 431 2.43 14.71 -19.46
N GLU A 432 1.28 15.40 -19.43
CA GLU A 432 0.35 15.35 -18.30
C GLU A 432 -0.62 14.18 -18.43
N ILE A 433 -0.99 13.60 -17.28
CA ILE A 433 -2.11 12.66 -17.18
C ILE A 433 -3.30 13.40 -16.59
N MET A 434 -4.28 13.65 -17.44
CA MET A 434 -5.54 14.26 -17.06
C MET A 434 -6.50 13.17 -16.57
N PHE A 435 -7.49 13.56 -15.75
CA PHE A 435 -8.44 12.62 -15.19
C PHE A 435 -9.84 13.21 -14.99
N ILE A 436 -10.83 12.32 -15.02
CA ILE A 436 -12.17 12.51 -14.46
C ILE A 436 -12.39 11.41 -13.44
N SER A 437 -12.83 11.73 -12.23
CA SER A 437 -13.25 10.75 -11.24
C SER A 437 -14.62 11.09 -10.67
N LEU A 438 -15.48 10.08 -10.51
CA LEU A 438 -16.77 10.26 -9.84
C LEU A 438 -16.55 10.40 -8.34
N TYR A 439 -16.99 11.54 -7.78
CA TYR A 439 -17.18 11.67 -6.34
C TYR A 439 -18.48 11.01 -5.93
N SER A 440 -18.39 9.76 -5.44
CA SER A 440 -19.57 8.93 -5.17
C SER A 440 -20.43 9.50 -4.04
N THR A 441 -21.71 9.75 -4.30
CA THR A 441 -22.70 10.23 -3.32
C THR A 441 -23.76 9.19 -2.97
N GLU A 442 -23.76 8.07 -3.70
CA GLU A 442 -24.79 7.04 -3.64
C GLU A 442 -24.21 5.71 -3.15
N LYS A 443 -25.06 4.91 -2.51
CA LYS A 443 -24.70 3.57 -2.00
C LYS A 443 -24.80 2.47 -3.04
N SER A 444 -25.33 2.76 -4.22
CA SER A 444 -25.39 1.79 -5.30
C SER A 444 -25.25 2.47 -6.65
N MET A 445 -24.50 1.82 -7.53
CA MET A 445 -24.26 2.28 -8.89
C MET A 445 -24.20 1.08 -9.83
N LEU A 446 -24.82 1.23 -11.00
CA LEU A 446 -24.61 0.37 -12.16
C LEU A 446 -23.77 1.12 -13.19
N VAL A 447 -22.92 0.38 -13.89
CA VAL A 447 -21.98 0.94 -14.86
C VAL A 447 -22.08 0.23 -16.20
N ASP A 448 -21.87 0.98 -17.28
CA ASP A 448 -21.68 0.47 -18.63
C ASP A 448 -20.48 1.21 -19.25
N VAL A 449 -19.38 0.49 -19.39
CA VAL A 449 -18.11 0.97 -19.94
C VAL A 449 -17.92 0.35 -21.32
N ALA A 450 -17.67 1.20 -22.30
CA ALA A 450 -17.38 0.81 -23.67
C ALA A 450 -16.30 1.75 -24.25
N PRO A 451 -15.74 1.47 -25.43
CA PRO A 451 -14.80 2.38 -26.07
C PRO A 451 -15.36 3.80 -26.12
N ASN A 452 -14.60 4.75 -25.57
CA ASN A 452 -14.94 6.18 -25.54
C ASN A 452 -16.26 6.52 -24.81
N LYS A 453 -16.77 5.63 -23.95
CA LYS A 453 -18.07 5.80 -23.29
C LYS A 453 -18.07 5.31 -21.85
N LEU A 454 -18.58 6.16 -20.96
CA LEU A 454 -18.88 5.83 -19.57
C LEU A 454 -20.33 6.16 -19.24
N LYS A 455 -21.14 5.15 -18.89
CA LYS A 455 -22.50 5.35 -18.37
C LYS A 455 -22.61 4.93 -16.92
N LEU A 456 -23.18 5.80 -16.10
CA LEU A 456 -23.41 5.62 -14.67
C LEU A 456 -24.90 5.71 -14.39
N THR A 457 -25.43 4.82 -13.54
CA THR A 457 -26.85 4.77 -13.19
C THR A 457 -26.98 4.52 -11.69
N TYR A 458 -27.81 5.31 -11.00
CA TYR A 458 -28.10 5.14 -9.58
C TYR A 458 -29.43 4.40 -9.41
N PRO A 459 -29.44 3.06 -9.20
CA PRO A 459 -30.67 2.28 -9.15
C PRO A 459 -31.62 2.73 -8.02
N ASN A 460 -31.06 3.22 -6.92
CA ASN A 460 -31.80 3.74 -5.77
C ASN A 460 -31.83 5.27 -5.71
N GLY A 461 -31.38 5.95 -6.77
CA GLY A 461 -31.31 7.40 -6.83
C GLY A 461 -32.69 8.04 -6.90
N THR A 462 -32.76 9.32 -6.54
CA THR A 462 -33.99 10.11 -6.45
C THR A 462 -33.83 11.45 -7.17
N ALA A 463 -34.80 12.36 -7.02
CA ALA A 463 -34.66 13.74 -7.47
C ALA A 463 -33.57 14.53 -6.71
N ASP A 464 -33.09 14.03 -5.56
CA ASP A 464 -32.01 14.64 -4.79
C ASP A 464 -30.61 14.12 -5.19
N SER A 465 -30.54 13.09 -6.05
CA SER A 465 -29.27 12.53 -6.51
C SER A 465 -28.48 13.53 -7.37
N ILE A 466 -27.16 13.45 -7.29
CA ILE A 466 -26.24 14.25 -8.10
C ILE A 466 -25.12 13.39 -8.66
N PHE A 467 -24.62 13.75 -9.85
CA PHE A 467 -23.37 13.21 -10.39
C PHE A 467 -22.30 14.30 -10.31
N SER A 468 -21.28 14.09 -9.47
CA SER A 468 -20.19 15.04 -9.24
C SER A 468 -18.90 14.46 -9.79
N PHE A 469 -18.27 15.18 -10.73
CA PHE A 469 -17.05 14.75 -11.40
C PHE A 469 -15.87 15.65 -11.02
N ILE A 470 -14.87 15.05 -10.39
CA ILE A 470 -13.57 15.65 -10.09
C ILE A 470 -12.74 15.59 -11.37
N VAL A 471 -12.41 16.75 -11.94
CA VAL A 471 -11.68 16.89 -13.20
C VAL A 471 -10.34 17.57 -12.95
N ALA A 472 -9.27 16.99 -13.51
CA ALA A 472 -7.91 17.50 -13.38
C ALA A 472 -7.80 18.98 -13.77
N SER A 473 -6.99 19.74 -13.04
CA SER A 473 -6.49 21.05 -13.48
C SER A 473 -5.33 20.86 -14.49
N SER A 474 -5.17 21.77 -15.44
CA SER A 474 -4.00 21.81 -16.34
C SER A 474 -3.40 23.22 -16.46
N PRO A 475 -2.06 23.36 -16.56
CA PRO A 475 -1.40 24.62 -16.91
C PRO A 475 -1.74 25.11 -18.32
N ASP A 476 -2.12 24.24 -19.26
CA ASP A 476 -2.52 24.64 -20.62
C ASP A 476 -3.77 25.51 -20.61
N LYS A 477 -4.67 25.22 -19.66
CA LYS A 477 -5.88 26.01 -19.39
C LYS A 477 -6.20 25.93 -17.90
N VAL A 478 -5.84 26.97 -17.15
CA VAL A 478 -5.99 27.00 -15.69
C VAL A 478 -7.43 27.25 -15.21
N THR A 479 -8.24 27.93 -16.02
CA THR A 479 -9.62 28.31 -15.70
C THR A 479 -10.59 27.67 -16.66
N TYR A 480 -11.57 26.91 -16.15
CA TYR A 480 -12.62 26.30 -16.97
C TYR A 480 -13.92 27.10 -16.89
N SER A 481 -14.59 27.30 -18.04
CA SER A 481 -16.00 27.70 -18.10
C SER A 481 -16.97 26.54 -18.30
N GLY A 482 -16.45 25.39 -18.75
CA GLY A 482 -17.23 24.22 -19.14
C GLY A 482 -16.33 23.13 -19.71
N TRP A 483 -16.94 22.08 -20.28
CA TRP A 483 -16.21 20.94 -20.86
C TRP A 483 -15.36 21.32 -22.07
N GLU A 484 -15.74 22.38 -22.81
CA GLU A 484 -15.00 22.92 -23.95
C GLU A 484 -13.61 23.45 -23.60
N ASP A 485 -13.37 23.74 -22.31
CA ASP A 485 -12.09 24.23 -21.81
C ASP A 485 -11.18 23.11 -21.28
N VAL A 486 -11.66 21.86 -21.20
CA VAL A 486 -10.88 20.72 -20.70
C VAL A 486 -9.87 20.27 -21.77
N PRO A 487 -8.55 20.33 -21.51
CA PRO A 487 -7.54 20.01 -22.52
C PRO A 487 -7.50 18.53 -22.92
N GLY A 488 -7.12 18.27 -24.19
CA GLY A 488 -6.84 16.93 -24.71
C GLY A 488 -8.04 16.02 -24.94
N ILE A 489 -9.26 16.45 -24.61
CA ILE A 489 -10.46 15.63 -24.75
C ILE A 489 -11.70 16.47 -25.06
N THR A 490 -12.60 15.90 -25.85
CA THR A 490 -13.97 16.40 -26.01
C THR A 490 -14.90 15.51 -25.19
N VAL A 491 -15.62 16.12 -24.23
CA VAL A 491 -16.59 15.43 -23.38
C VAL A 491 -18.01 15.87 -23.73
N THR A 492 -18.88 14.92 -24.05
CA THR A 492 -20.32 15.16 -24.25
C THR A 492 -21.11 14.38 -23.21
N ALA A 493 -21.89 15.08 -22.39
CA ALA A 493 -22.81 14.48 -21.45
C ALA A 493 -24.23 14.34 -22.03
N LYS A 494 -24.87 13.21 -21.78
CA LYS A 494 -26.31 13.00 -21.98
C LYS A 494 -26.89 12.21 -20.82
N GLY A 495 -28.20 12.26 -20.65
CA GLY A 495 -28.86 11.54 -19.55
C GLY A 495 -30.23 12.11 -19.27
N ASN A 496 -30.77 11.76 -18.11
CA ASN A 496 -31.99 12.35 -17.56
C ASN A 496 -31.71 13.35 -16.42
N VAL A 497 -30.43 13.71 -16.22
CA VAL A 497 -29.97 14.85 -15.40
C VAL A 497 -30.25 16.18 -16.10
N ASN A 498 -30.21 17.29 -15.35
CA ASN A 498 -30.08 18.62 -15.95
C ASN A 498 -28.71 18.73 -16.64
N LEU A 499 -28.68 18.89 -17.96
CA LEU A 499 -27.41 18.93 -18.72
C LEU A 499 -26.60 20.22 -18.51
N THR A 500 -27.22 21.25 -17.91
CA THR A 500 -26.50 22.40 -17.34
C THR A 500 -25.94 21.98 -15.99
N HIS A 501 -24.61 21.93 -15.88
CA HIS A 501 -23.89 21.60 -14.67
C HIS A 501 -23.51 22.87 -13.89
N SER A 502 -23.28 22.73 -12.58
CA SER A 502 -22.50 23.71 -11.83
C SER A 502 -21.01 23.39 -11.94
N LEU A 503 -20.19 24.43 -11.79
CA LEU A 503 -18.75 24.34 -11.91
C LEU A 503 -18.10 25.06 -10.73
N ASP A 504 -17.30 24.33 -9.97
CA ASP A 504 -16.58 24.84 -8.80
C ASP A 504 -15.10 24.50 -8.88
N PHE A 505 -14.23 25.39 -8.40
CA PHE A 505 -12.82 25.07 -8.21
C PHE A 505 -12.53 24.62 -6.78
N ALA A 506 -11.70 23.59 -6.65
CA ALA A 506 -11.17 23.06 -5.41
C ALA A 506 -9.69 23.41 -5.28
N GLY A 507 -9.40 24.57 -4.67
CA GLY A 507 -8.04 25.11 -4.57
C GLY A 507 -7.54 25.22 -3.14
N THR A 508 -6.23 25.14 -2.98
CA THR A 508 -5.53 25.28 -1.69
C THR A 508 -5.69 26.69 -1.13
N TYR A 509 -5.68 27.70 -2.00
CA TYR A 509 -5.71 29.12 -1.64
C TYR A 509 -7.05 29.82 -1.95
N GLY A 510 -8.07 29.06 -2.34
CA GLY A 510 -9.39 29.61 -2.68
C GLY A 510 -10.22 28.65 -3.54
N GLY A 511 -11.40 29.08 -3.93
CA GLY A 511 -12.40 28.24 -4.60
C GLY A 511 -13.54 27.85 -3.65
N ALA A 512 -14.56 27.21 -4.20
CA ALA A 512 -15.74 26.79 -3.43
C ALA A 512 -15.50 25.48 -2.66
N ASN A 513 -14.51 24.68 -3.10
CA ASN A 513 -14.16 23.38 -2.54
C ASN A 513 -12.69 23.34 -2.07
N LYS A 514 -12.31 22.26 -1.37
CA LYS A 514 -10.93 22.02 -0.92
C LYS A 514 -10.26 20.92 -1.75
N PRO A 515 -8.93 20.94 -1.89
CA PRO A 515 -8.18 19.86 -2.54
C PRO A 515 -8.49 18.50 -1.93
N ILE A 516 -8.44 17.46 -2.76
CA ILE A 516 -8.56 16.06 -2.33
C ILE A 516 -7.21 15.40 -2.53
N ARG A 517 -6.61 14.89 -1.45
CA ARG A 517 -5.29 14.22 -1.47
C ARG A 517 -4.20 15.09 -2.14
N ASP A 518 -4.20 16.39 -1.84
CA ASP A 518 -3.29 17.40 -2.40
C ASP A 518 -3.49 17.71 -3.90
N PHE A 519 -4.52 17.15 -4.55
CA PHE A 519 -4.89 17.50 -5.92
C PHE A 519 -5.91 18.64 -5.91
N GLU A 520 -5.56 19.74 -6.58
CA GLU A 520 -6.52 20.76 -7.00
C GLU A 520 -7.29 20.29 -8.22
N PHE A 521 -8.57 20.64 -8.31
CA PHE A 521 -9.45 20.13 -9.36
C PHE A 521 -10.62 21.08 -9.64
N TRP A 522 -11.23 20.88 -10.81
CA TRP A 522 -12.53 21.45 -11.17
C TRP A 522 -13.62 20.41 -10.92
N ASN A 523 -14.70 20.80 -10.26
CA ASN A 523 -15.82 19.93 -9.97
C ASN A 523 -17.01 20.26 -10.87
N PHE A 524 -17.41 19.30 -11.71
CA PHE A 524 -18.59 19.40 -12.57
C PHE A 524 -19.74 18.64 -11.91
N THR A 525 -20.79 19.34 -11.48
CA THR A 525 -21.92 18.71 -10.79
C THR A 525 -23.21 18.80 -11.60
N TYR A 526 -23.81 17.64 -11.86
CA TYR A 526 -25.10 17.48 -12.53
C TYR A 526 -26.17 17.11 -11.51
N SER A 527 -27.24 17.91 -11.43
CA SER A 527 -28.40 17.66 -10.57
C SER A 527 -29.55 17.04 -11.34
N MET A 528 -30.46 16.37 -10.63
CA MET A 528 -31.72 15.91 -11.21
C MET A 528 -32.76 17.04 -11.28
N PRO A 529 -33.74 16.98 -12.20
CA PRO A 529 -34.91 17.85 -12.17
C PRO A 529 -35.68 17.73 -10.84
N GLN A 530 -36.18 18.84 -10.27
CA GLN A 530 -36.81 18.92 -8.93
C GLN A 530 -38.02 17.98 -8.69
N SER A 531 -38.59 17.38 -9.73
CA SER A 531 -39.69 16.41 -9.62
C SER A 531 -39.44 15.17 -10.46
N PHE A 532 -38.16 14.81 -10.61
CA PHE A 532 -37.75 13.65 -11.36
C PHE A 532 -38.34 12.35 -10.76
N VAL A 533 -38.90 11.52 -11.65
CA VAL A 533 -39.37 10.16 -11.32
C VAL A 533 -38.73 9.20 -12.31
N GLY A 534 -38.05 8.17 -11.79
CA GLY A 534 -37.33 7.18 -12.57
C GLY A 534 -35.99 6.86 -11.94
N THR A 535 -35.09 6.29 -12.74
CA THR A 535 -33.73 5.95 -12.30
C THR A 535 -32.75 6.99 -12.85
N PRO A 536 -32.04 7.77 -11.99
CA PRO A 536 -31.03 8.72 -12.43
C PRO A 536 -29.91 8.04 -13.22
N TYR A 537 -29.53 8.62 -14.36
CA TYR A 537 -28.35 8.20 -15.12
C TYR A 537 -27.72 9.34 -15.90
N ILE A 538 -26.41 9.22 -16.10
CA ILE A 538 -25.62 10.06 -17.00
C ILE A 538 -24.69 9.17 -17.84
N GLU A 539 -24.47 9.58 -19.08
CA GLU A 539 -23.51 8.97 -20.00
C GLU A 539 -22.57 10.06 -20.53
N LEU A 540 -21.27 9.82 -20.42
CA LEU A 540 -20.21 10.63 -20.99
C LEU A 540 -19.68 9.93 -22.26
N SER A 541 -19.67 10.67 -23.37
CA SER A 541 -18.90 10.33 -24.57
C SER A 541 -17.60 11.12 -24.55
N LEU A 542 -16.48 10.43 -24.78
CA LEU A 542 -15.12 10.87 -24.48
C LEU A 542 -14.28 10.67 -25.74
N ILE A 543 -14.00 11.74 -26.49
CA ILE A 543 -13.27 11.66 -27.76
C ILE A 543 -11.96 12.43 -27.61
N GLU A 544 -10.84 11.78 -27.88
CA GLU A 544 -9.53 12.44 -27.92
C GLU A 544 -9.47 13.45 -29.07
N ASN A 545 -8.83 14.60 -28.83
CA ASN A 545 -8.74 15.71 -29.79
C ASN A 545 -7.56 15.60 -30.77
#